data_AF-A0A7Y4WQP7-F1
#
_entry.id   AF-A0A7Y4WQP7-F1
#
_cell.length_a   1.000
_cell.length_b   1.000
_cell.length_c   1.000
_cell.angle_alpha   90.00
_cell.angle_beta   90.00
_cell.angle_gamma   90.00
#
_symmetry.space_group_name_H-M   'P 1'
#
loop_
_entity.id
_entity.type
_entity.pdbx_description
1 polymer ?
#
loop_
_entity_poly.entity_id
_entity_poly.type
_entity_poly.pdbx_seq_one_letter_code
_entity_poly.pdbx_strand_id
1 'polypeptide(L)'
;MAKRYGIVTADRTLGVPMAQIQKIAKTLGRDHALAAAVWRTRVYEGRMLAIYVAEPERLTATQMEAWARDFDNWGIVDTACFKLFDQSPHAWAMARAWVKREEEFVKRAGFALIACLALHTKSGPDAPFLAALKLIEREAKDERNFVKKGVSWAVRAIGQKKSPALKAAAVAVAARLAASENTGARWAGKDALRALRR
;
A
#
# COMPACT_ATOMS: atom_id res chain seq x y z
N MET A 1 -20.85 -12.54 4.49
CA MET A 1 -20.09 -13.77 4.81
C MET A 1 -18.71 -13.63 4.18
N ALA A 2 -17.64 -13.56 4.99
CA ALA A 2 -16.23 -13.89 4.66
C ALA A 2 -15.34 -13.55 5.88
N LYS A 3 -15.38 -14.36 6.95
CA LYS A 3 -14.52 -14.19 8.15
C LYS A 3 -13.13 -14.85 8.01
N ARG A 4 -12.72 -15.23 6.80
CA ARG A 4 -11.41 -15.83 6.55
C ARG A 4 -10.42 -14.73 6.14
N TYR A 5 -9.27 -14.65 6.80
CA TYR A 5 -8.19 -13.68 6.53
C TYR A 5 -8.46 -12.20 6.88
N GLY A 6 -9.57 -11.89 7.57
CA GLY A 6 -9.87 -10.52 8.00
C GLY A 6 -10.18 -9.55 6.85
N ILE A 7 -10.71 -10.06 5.73
CA ILE A 7 -11.20 -9.26 4.60
C ILE A 7 -12.71 -9.11 4.78
N VAL A 8 -13.14 -7.91 5.14
CA VAL A 8 -14.56 -7.54 5.27
C VAL A 8 -14.81 -6.42 4.29
N THR A 9 -15.82 -6.58 3.43
CA THR A 9 -16.13 -5.59 2.39
C THR A 9 -17.63 -5.36 2.30
N ALA A 10 -18.01 -4.14 1.93
CA ALA A 10 -19.38 -3.76 1.63
C ALA A 10 -19.81 -4.17 0.21
N ASP A 11 -18.86 -4.50 -0.66
CA ASP A 11 -19.12 -4.93 -2.03
C ASP A 11 -19.70 -6.34 -2.09
N ARG A 12 -20.35 -6.65 -3.21
CA ARG A 12 -20.79 -8.02 -3.51
C ARG A 12 -19.56 -8.91 -3.71
N THR A 13 -19.54 -10.07 -3.09
CA THR A 13 -18.46 -11.06 -3.23
C THR A 13 -18.90 -12.26 -4.06
N LEU A 14 -18.07 -12.70 -4.99
CA LEU A 14 -18.30 -13.90 -5.81
C LEU A 14 -17.56 -15.15 -5.28
N GLY A 15 -16.53 -14.96 -4.44
CA GLY A 15 -15.70 -16.05 -3.92
C GLY A 15 -14.68 -16.60 -4.92
N VAL A 16 -14.30 -15.82 -5.93
CA VAL A 16 -13.36 -16.25 -6.98
C VAL A 16 -11.92 -16.23 -6.43
N PRO A 17 -11.15 -17.33 -6.51
CA PRO A 17 -9.76 -17.35 -6.08
C PRO A 17 -8.89 -16.37 -6.87
N MET A 18 -7.91 -15.74 -6.19
CA MET A 18 -6.98 -14.78 -6.81
C MET A 18 -6.28 -15.33 -8.06
N ALA A 19 -5.90 -16.61 -8.06
CA ALA A 19 -5.27 -17.25 -9.21
C ALA A 19 -6.18 -17.28 -10.45
N GLN A 20 -7.51 -17.41 -10.28
CA GLN A 20 -8.46 -17.34 -11.39
C GLN A 20 -8.64 -15.90 -11.88
N ILE A 21 -8.69 -14.92 -10.98
CA ILE A 21 -8.73 -13.49 -11.34
C ILE A 21 -7.52 -13.13 -12.21
N GLN A 22 -6.32 -13.56 -11.82
CA GLN A 22 -5.09 -13.33 -12.57
C GLN A 22 -5.10 -14.01 -13.94
N LYS A 23 -5.66 -15.23 -14.06
CA LYS A 23 -5.82 -15.91 -15.35
C LYS A 23 -6.74 -15.12 -16.28
N ILE A 24 -7.88 -14.65 -15.77
CA ILE A 24 -8.83 -13.83 -16.53
C ILE A 24 -8.17 -12.52 -16.96
N ALA A 25 -7.48 -11.84 -16.04
CA ALA A 25 -6.77 -10.59 -16.36
C ALA A 25 -5.74 -10.79 -17.48
N LYS A 26 -5.01 -11.90 -17.47
CA LYS A 26 -4.04 -12.24 -18.52
C LYS A 26 -4.72 -12.42 -19.89
N THR A 27 -5.90 -13.04 -19.92
CA THR A 27 -6.67 -13.21 -21.16
C THR A 27 -7.23 -11.89 -21.69
N LEU A 28 -7.68 -10.98 -20.80
CA LEU A 28 -8.21 -9.67 -21.18
C LEU A 28 -7.12 -8.69 -21.64
N GLY A 29 -5.92 -8.78 -21.07
CA GLY A 29 -4.86 -7.80 -21.32
C GLY A 29 -5.11 -6.48 -20.60
N ARG A 30 -4.59 -5.38 -21.16
CA ARG A 30 -4.75 -4.02 -20.62
C ARG A 30 -5.88 -3.30 -21.34
N ASP A 31 -6.79 -2.74 -20.56
CA ASP A 31 -7.89 -1.89 -21.06
C ASP A 31 -8.38 -0.98 -19.92
N HIS A 32 -7.96 0.28 -19.94
CA HIS A 32 -8.32 1.23 -18.89
C HIS A 32 -9.82 1.53 -18.82
N ALA A 33 -10.53 1.53 -19.95
CA ALA A 33 -11.96 1.80 -19.98
C ALA A 33 -12.74 0.64 -19.37
N LEU A 34 -12.36 -0.60 -19.71
CA LEU A 34 -12.89 -1.80 -19.09
C LEU A 34 -12.60 -1.82 -17.59
N ALA A 35 -11.36 -1.54 -17.17
CA ALA A 35 -11.02 -1.50 -15.75
C ALA A 35 -11.88 -0.50 -14.97
N ALA A 36 -12.08 0.71 -15.51
CA ALA A 36 -12.96 1.69 -14.90
C ALA A 36 -14.43 1.23 -14.86
N ALA A 37 -14.93 0.57 -15.90
CA ALA A 37 -16.27 0.02 -15.94
C ALA A 37 -16.47 -1.10 -14.92
N VAL A 38 -15.54 -2.06 -14.86
CA VAL A 38 -15.55 -3.17 -13.92
C VAL A 38 -15.48 -2.66 -12.48
N TRP A 39 -14.63 -1.67 -12.18
CA TRP A 39 -14.54 -1.08 -10.84
C TRP A 39 -15.89 -0.57 -10.31
N ARG A 40 -16.68 0.08 -11.18
CA ARG A 40 -18.00 0.64 -10.84
C ARG A 40 -19.07 -0.42 -10.54
N THR A 41 -18.83 -1.68 -10.90
CA THR A 41 -19.79 -2.78 -10.63
C THR A 41 -19.93 -3.11 -9.14
N ARG A 42 -19.00 -2.64 -8.29
CA ARG A 42 -18.99 -2.90 -6.83
C ARG A 42 -19.03 -4.40 -6.49
N VAL A 43 -18.32 -5.18 -7.30
CA VAL A 43 -18.01 -6.58 -7.04
C VAL A 43 -16.55 -6.64 -6.59
N TYR A 44 -16.29 -7.21 -5.41
CA TYR A 44 -14.95 -7.24 -4.81
C TYR A 44 -13.91 -7.84 -5.78
N GLU A 45 -14.17 -9.03 -6.31
CA GLU A 45 -13.28 -9.68 -7.29
C GLU A 45 -13.23 -8.93 -8.63
N GLY A 46 -14.29 -8.19 -8.98
CA GLY A 46 -14.30 -7.27 -10.10
C GLY A 46 -13.32 -6.12 -9.89
N ARG A 47 -13.31 -5.48 -8.72
CA ARG A 47 -12.31 -4.45 -8.40
C ARG A 47 -10.89 -5.00 -8.39
N MET A 48 -10.69 -6.22 -7.90
CA MET A 48 -9.39 -6.91 -8.01
C MET A 48 -8.98 -7.12 -9.47
N LEU A 49 -9.91 -7.57 -10.34
CA LEU A 49 -9.66 -7.71 -11.77
C LEU A 49 -9.31 -6.37 -12.42
N ALA A 50 -10.06 -5.30 -12.11
CA ALA A 50 -9.83 -3.97 -12.63
C ALA A 50 -8.40 -3.46 -12.35
N ILE A 51 -7.85 -3.77 -11.17
CA ILE A 51 -6.45 -3.41 -10.82
C ILE A 51 -5.45 -4.04 -11.80
N TYR A 52 -5.67 -5.29 -12.22
CA TYR A 52 -4.78 -5.98 -13.15
C TYR A 52 -4.97 -5.56 -14.62
N VAL A 53 -6.16 -5.08 -14.97
CA VAL A 53 -6.51 -4.70 -16.36
C VAL A 53 -6.22 -3.21 -16.62
N ALA A 54 -6.22 -2.35 -15.60
CA ALA A 54 -5.95 -0.93 -15.74
C ALA A 54 -4.54 -0.64 -16.27
N GLU A 55 -4.38 0.51 -16.93
CA GLU A 55 -3.12 1.00 -17.49
C GLU A 55 -2.51 2.03 -16.53
N PRO A 56 -1.37 1.74 -15.86
CA PRO A 56 -0.82 2.61 -14.81
C PRO A 56 -0.45 4.03 -15.30
N GLU A 57 0.00 4.15 -16.54
CA GLU A 57 0.36 5.40 -17.21
C GLU A 57 -0.86 6.29 -17.53
N ARG A 58 -2.06 5.70 -17.61
CA ARG A 58 -3.32 6.41 -17.85
C ARG A 58 -4.07 6.77 -16.57
N LEU A 59 -3.57 6.33 -15.41
CA LEU A 59 -4.15 6.74 -14.13
C LEU A 59 -3.95 8.23 -13.91
N THR A 60 -5.04 8.90 -13.59
CA THR A 60 -5.02 10.28 -13.07
C THR A 60 -5.01 10.26 -11.55
N ALA A 61 -4.47 11.32 -10.94
CA ALA A 61 -4.58 11.51 -9.48
C ALA A 61 -6.04 11.47 -9.00
N THR A 62 -6.97 12.04 -9.77
CA THR A 62 -8.41 12.01 -9.48
C THR A 62 -8.97 10.60 -9.48
N GLN A 63 -8.58 9.75 -10.43
CA GLN A 63 -9.03 8.36 -10.48
C GLN A 63 -8.45 7.55 -9.31
N MET A 64 -7.16 7.72 -9.01
CA MET A 64 -6.53 7.06 -7.85
C MET A 64 -7.24 7.46 -6.55
N GLU A 65 -7.55 8.75 -6.38
CA GLU A 65 -8.28 9.25 -5.22
C GLU A 65 -9.71 8.68 -5.14
N ALA A 66 -10.43 8.62 -6.27
CA ALA A 66 -11.76 8.02 -6.33
C ALA A 66 -11.73 6.54 -5.91
N TRP A 67 -10.77 5.77 -6.43
CA TRP A 67 -10.60 4.36 -6.06
C TRP A 67 -10.12 4.18 -4.63
N ALA A 68 -9.32 5.10 -4.09
CA ALA A 68 -8.88 5.02 -2.71
C ALA A 68 -10.04 5.23 -1.71
N ARG A 69 -10.99 6.11 -2.02
CA ARG A 69 -12.21 6.31 -1.20
C ARG A 69 -13.10 5.07 -1.13
N ASP A 70 -12.99 4.19 -2.13
CA ASP A 70 -13.71 2.93 -2.20
C ASP A 70 -13.07 1.80 -1.38
N PHE A 71 -11.87 2.02 -0.81
CA PHE A 71 -11.17 1.01 -0.04
C PHE A 71 -11.81 0.76 1.33
N ASP A 72 -12.13 -0.50 1.60
CA ASP A 72 -12.76 -0.96 2.84
C ASP A 72 -12.06 -2.17 3.49
N ASN A 73 -10.98 -2.66 2.87
CA ASN A 73 -10.19 -3.76 3.39
C ASN A 73 -8.73 -3.69 2.94
N TRP A 74 -7.86 -4.39 3.67
CA TRP A 74 -6.43 -4.40 3.38
C TRP A 74 -6.06 -5.13 2.08
N GLY A 75 -6.87 -6.10 1.64
CA GLY A 75 -6.58 -6.91 0.45
C GLY A 75 -6.66 -6.13 -0.85
N ILE A 76 -7.71 -5.33 -1.02
CA ILE A 76 -7.85 -4.43 -2.18
C ILE A 76 -6.81 -3.31 -2.16
N VAL A 77 -6.55 -2.72 -0.98
CA VAL A 77 -5.53 -1.68 -0.79
C VAL A 77 -4.17 -2.19 -1.26
N ASP A 78 -3.70 -3.30 -0.69
CA ASP A 78 -2.35 -3.80 -0.94
C ASP A 78 -2.21 -4.26 -2.40
N THR A 79 -3.27 -4.84 -2.99
CA THR A 79 -3.28 -5.24 -4.40
C THR A 79 -3.21 -4.02 -5.32
N ALA A 80 -4.02 -2.99 -5.07
CA ALA A 80 -3.99 -1.75 -5.85
C ALA A 80 -2.62 -1.07 -5.78
N CYS A 81 -2.06 -0.93 -4.57
CA CYS A 81 -0.74 -0.36 -4.35
C CYS A 81 0.37 -1.13 -5.08
N PHE A 82 0.36 -2.46 -4.98
CA PHE A 82 1.46 -3.30 -5.47
C PHE A 82 1.38 -3.64 -6.96
N LYS A 83 0.17 -3.72 -7.53
CA LYS A 83 -0.02 -4.17 -8.91
C LYS A 83 -0.28 -3.05 -9.91
N LEU A 84 -0.60 -1.85 -9.43
CA LEU A 84 -1.00 -0.75 -10.30
C LEU A 84 -0.45 0.61 -9.84
N PHE A 85 -0.77 1.05 -8.64
CA PHE A 85 -0.55 2.45 -8.23
C PHE A 85 0.92 2.84 -8.11
N ASP A 86 1.82 1.92 -7.78
CA ASP A 86 3.26 2.20 -7.68
C ASP A 86 3.95 2.41 -9.03
N GLN A 87 3.31 2.01 -10.13
CA GLN A 87 3.74 2.24 -11.51
C GLN A 87 3.16 3.53 -12.08
N SER A 88 2.25 4.21 -11.37
CA SER A 88 1.66 5.48 -11.81
C SER A 88 2.66 6.64 -11.66
N PRO A 89 2.66 7.63 -12.58
CA PRO A 89 3.43 8.87 -12.41
C PRO A 89 3.01 9.67 -11.16
N HIS A 90 1.84 9.40 -10.59
CA HIS A 90 1.32 10.10 -9.41
C HIS A 90 1.65 9.41 -8.08
N ALA A 91 2.30 8.23 -8.10
CA ALA A 91 2.47 7.36 -6.94
C ALA A 91 3.02 8.09 -5.71
N TRP A 92 4.12 8.82 -5.87
CA TRP A 92 4.75 9.56 -4.78
C TRP A 92 3.90 10.70 -4.22
N ALA A 93 3.14 11.39 -5.09
CA ALA A 93 2.26 12.47 -4.66
C ALA A 93 1.09 11.91 -3.83
N MET A 94 0.46 10.83 -4.33
CA MET A 94 -0.65 10.17 -3.64
C MET A 94 -0.21 9.55 -2.32
N ALA A 95 0.94 8.87 -2.29
CA ALA A 95 1.51 8.33 -1.06
C ALA A 95 1.68 9.40 0.03
N ARG A 96 2.24 10.56 -0.32
CA ARG A 96 2.44 11.67 0.63
C ARG A 96 1.14 12.29 1.12
N ALA A 97 0.11 12.33 0.28
CA ALA A 97 -1.20 12.83 0.65
C ALA A 97 -1.92 11.83 1.57
N TRP A 98 -1.91 10.55 1.21
CA TRP A 98 -2.70 9.52 1.88
C TRP A 98 -2.23 9.16 3.28
N VAL A 99 -0.92 9.16 3.57
CA VAL A 99 -0.43 8.89 4.94
C VAL A 99 -0.94 9.87 6.00
N LYS A 100 -1.44 11.04 5.58
CA LYS A 100 -2.02 12.06 6.48
C LYS A 100 -3.53 11.92 6.68
N ARG A 101 -4.16 11.00 5.97
CA ARG A 101 -5.63 10.86 5.94
C ARG A 101 -6.16 10.22 7.20
N GLU A 102 -7.42 10.51 7.51
CA GLU A 102 -8.11 9.96 8.66
C GLU A 102 -8.74 8.61 8.34
N GLU A 103 -9.19 8.42 7.10
CA GLU A 103 -9.82 7.18 6.64
C GLU A 103 -8.81 6.03 6.69
N GLU A 104 -9.14 4.95 7.43
CA GLU A 104 -8.17 3.90 7.80
C GLU A 104 -7.47 3.30 6.58
N PHE A 105 -8.23 2.91 5.57
CA PHE A 105 -7.71 2.22 4.40
C PHE A 105 -7.05 3.16 3.39
N VAL A 106 -7.45 4.43 3.34
CA VAL A 106 -6.70 5.46 2.59
C VAL A 106 -5.36 5.71 3.27
N LYS A 107 -5.34 5.86 4.60
CA LYS A 107 -4.08 6.03 5.36
C LYS A 107 -3.17 4.83 5.20
N ARG A 108 -3.71 3.61 5.29
CA ARG A 108 -2.99 2.37 4.98
C ARG A 108 -2.42 2.41 3.55
N ALA A 109 -3.22 2.80 2.55
CA ALA A 109 -2.77 2.88 1.16
C ALA A 109 -1.56 3.80 0.99
N GLY A 110 -1.51 4.92 1.73
CA GLY A 110 -0.34 5.78 1.76
C GLY A 110 0.95 5.04 2.15
N PHE A 111 0.91 4.27 3.25
CA PHE A 111 2.07 3.49 3.70
C PHE A 111 2.38 2.29 2.80
N ALA A 112 1.35 1.56 2.37
CA ALA A 112 1.49 0.43 1.45
C ALA A 112 2.10 0.88 0.12
N LEU A 113 1.70 2.03 -0.42
CA LEU A 113 2.26 2.57 -1.66
C LEU A 113 3.74 2.94 -1.51
N ILE A 114 4.15 3.52 -0.37
CA ILE A 114 5.58 3.75 -0.08
C ILE A 114 6.35 2.43 -0.05
N ALA A 115 5.78 1.39 0.59
CA ALA A 115 6.40 0.07 0.63
C ALA A 115 6.58 -0.53 -0.78
N CYS A 116 5.54 -0.45 -1.62
CA CYS A 116 5.57 -0.96 -3.00
C CYS A 116 6.61 -0.21 -3.85
N LEU A 117 6.65 1.12 -3.77
CA LEU A 117 7.69 1.94 -4.40
C LEU A 117 9.11 1.50 -3.95
N ALA A 118 9.31 1.23 -2.66
CA ALA A 118 10.60 0.77 -2.16
C ALA A 118 10.99 -0.61 -2.72
N LEU A 119 10.03 -1.54 -2.86
CA LEU A 119 10.25 -2.91 -3.37
C LEU A 119 10.48 -2.96 -4.88
N HIS A 120 9.78 -2.13 -5.65
CA HIS A 120 9.80 -2.19 -7.12
C HIS A 120 10.81 -1.23 -7.76
N THR A 121 11.11 -0.08 -7.16
CA THR A 121 12.18 0.80 -7.66
C THR A 121 13.55 0.18 -7.45
N LYS A 122 14.20 -0.31 -8.52
CA LYS A 122 15.51 -1.00 -8.45
C LYS A 122 16.71 -0.04 -8.41
N SER A 123 16.56 1.15 -8.96
CA SER A 123 17.59 2.19 -9.05
C SER A 123 16.97 3.57 -8.87
N GLY A 124 17.79 4.58 -8.63
CA GLY A 124 17.35 5.96 -8.41
C GLY A 124 17.87 6.52 -7.08
N PRO A 125 17.58 7.81 -6.80
CA PRO A 125 18.09 8.47 -5.62
C PRO A 125 17.41 7.97 -4.34
N ASP A 126 18.17 7.99 -3.23
CA ASP A 126 17.66 7.66 -1.90
C ASP A 126 16.76 8.76 -1.31
N ALA A 127 16.90 10.00 -1.80
CA ALA A 127 16.25 11.18 -1.23
C ALA A 127 14.72 11.05 -1.04
N PRO A 128 13.92 10.53 -1.99
CA PRO A 128 12.49 10.32 -1.79
C PRO A 128 12.18 9.35 -0.65
N PHE A 129 12.96 8.29 -0.49
CA PHE A 129 12.78 7.30 0.58
C PHE A 129 13.20 7.85 1.94
N LEU A 130 14.27 8.65 2.01
CA LEU A 130 14.65 9.37 3.23
C LEU A 130 13.57 10.36 3.66
N ALA A 131 12.97 11.09 2.72
CA ALA A 131 11.83 11.96 3.00
C ALA A 131 10.60 11.16 3.46
N ALA A 132 10.35 10.00 2.84
CA ALA A 132 9.27 9.10 3.23
C ALA A 132 9.46 8.56 4.66
N LEU A 133 10.67 8.22 5.08
CA LEU A 133 10.96 7.76 6.44
C LEU A 133 10.58 8.81 7.51
N LYS A 134 10.90 10.09 7.28
CA LYS A 134 10.49 11.20 8.16
C LYS A 134 8.97 11.31 8.23
N LEU A 135 8.30 11.16 7.09
CA LEU A 135 6.86 11.21 6.98
C LEU A 135 6.18 10.03 7.69
N ILE A 136 6.72 8.83 7.54
CA ILE A 136 6.26 7.61 8.20
C ILE A 136 6.35 7.78 9.71
N GLU A 137 7.50 8.24 10.21
CA GLU A 137 7.71 8.43 11.65
C GLU A 137 6.69 9.43 12.25
N ARG A 138 6.44 10.54 11.56
CA ARG A 138 5.45 11.54 12.00
C ARG A 138 4.04 10.96 12.14
N GLU A 139 3.64 10.12 11.19
CA GLU A 139 2.28 9.57 11.09
C GLU A 139 2.10 8.21 11.79
N ALA A 140 3.13 7.69 12.46
CA ALA A 140 3.14 6.33 13.02
C ALA A 140 2.30 6.13 14.28
N LYS A 141 1.73 7.21 14.86
CA LYS A 141 0.97 7.16 16.13
C LYS A 141 -0.44 6.59 16.00
N ASP A 142 -0.87 6.26 14.79
CA ASP A 142 -2.15 5.62 14.54
C ASP A 142 -2.16 4.17 15.03
N GLU A 143 -3.00 3.86 16.02
CA GLU A 143 -3.01 2.55 16.68
C GLU A 143 -3.85 1.50 15.94
N ARG A 144 -4.61 1.91 14.91
CA ARG A 144 -5.46 1.01 14.12
C ARG A 144 -4.60 -0.06 13.46
N ASN A 145 -5.07 -1.31 13.55
CA ASN A 145 -4.26 -2.48 13.24
C ASN A 145 -3.73 -2.48 11.80
N PHE A 146 -4.54 -2.06 10.83
CA PHE A 146 -4.11 -2.04 9.44
C PHE A 146 -3.17 -0.88 9.13
N VAL A 147 -3.27 0.24 9.85
CA VAL A 147 -2.37 1.39 9.67
C VAL A 147 -0.99 1.07 10.25
N LYS A 148 -0.89 0.63 11.51
CA LYS A 148 0.42 0.30 12.11
C LYS A 148 1.17 -0.82 11.38
N LYS A 149 0.44 -1.77 10.78
CA LYS A 149 1.02 -2.78 9.88
C LYS A 149 1.57 -2.17 8.59
N GLY A 150 0.86 -1.20 8.02
CA GLY A 150 1.36 -0.40 6.89
C GLY A 150 2.65 0.35 7.22
N VAL A 151 2.70 1.00 8.39
CA VAL A 151 3.91 1.68 8.90
C VAL A 151 5.09 0.71 8.98
N SER A 152 4.93 -0.45 9.65
CA SER A 152 6.01 -1.46 9.73
C SER A 152 6.47 -1.90 8.34
N TRP A 153 5.52 -2.20 7.45
CA TRP A 153 5.84 -2.65 6.10
C TRP A 153 6.65 -1.62 5.31
N ALA A 154 6.27 -0.35 5.37
CA ALA A 154 6.99 0.73 4.69
C ALA A 154 8.42 0.91 5.20
N VAL A 155 8.62 0.91 6.53
CA VAL A 155 9.97 1.03 7.13
C VAL A 155 10.84 -0.16 6.72
N ARG A 156 10.29 -1.38 6.77
CA ARG A 156 11.01 -2.61 6.37
C ARG A 156 11.39 -2.57 4.90
N ALA A 157 10.45 -2.23 4.03
CA ALA A 157 10.67 -2.20 2.59
C ALA A 157 11.76 -1.19 2.21
N ILE A 158 11.77 0.00 2.83
CA ILE A 158 12.83 0.99 2.62
C ILE A 158 14.18 0.46 3.12
N GLY A 159 14.23 -0.11 4.33
CA GLY A 159 15.47 -0.61 4.92
C GLY A 159 16.06 -1.86 4.22
N GLN A 160 15.27 -2.55 3.40
CA GLN A 160 15.69 -3.71 2.60
C GLN A 160 16.21 -3.32 1.21
N LYS A 161 16.12 -2.05 0.82
CA LYS A 161 16.74 -1.59 -0.43
C LYS A 161 18.25 -1.78 -0.37
N LYS A 162 18.89 -1.94 -1.54
CA LYS A 162 20.35 -2.02 -1.69
C LYS A 162 21.01 -0.65 -1.51
N SER A 163 20.80 -0.01 -0.36
CA SER A 163 21.43 1.25 0.05
C SER A 163 21.78 1.18 1.55
N PRO A 164 23.07 1.26 1.92
CA PRO A 164 23.48 1.34 3.33
C PRO A 164 22.88 2.55 4.05
N ALA A 165 22.76 3.70 3.36
CA ALA A 165 22.18 4.92 3.92
C ALA A 165 20.70 4.73 4.25
N LEU A 166 19.92 4.10 3.37
CA LEU A 166 18.51 3.79 3.64
C LEU A 166 18.35 2.75 4.74
N LYS A 167 19.21 1.72 4.77
CA LYS A 167 19.20 0.72 5.86
C LYS A 167 19.44 1.40 7.21
N ALA A 168 20.48 2.23 7.32
CA ALA A 168 20.79 2.96 8.54
C ALA A 168 19.65 3.88 8.98
N ALA A 169 19.09 4.65 8.04
CA ALA A 169 17.98 5.56 8.32
C ALA A 169 16.70 4.80 8.77
N ALA A 170 16.36 3.69 8.11
CA ALA A 170 15.21 2.87 8.47
C ALA A 170 15.37 2.22 9.85
N VAL A 171 16.58 1.72 10.18
CA VAL A 171 16.88 1.19 11.52
C VAL A 171 16.75 2.28 12.58
N ALA A 172 17.25 3.48 12.32
CA ALA A 172 17.13 4.61 13.25
C ALA A 172 15.67 5.01 13.51
N VAL A 173 14.84 5.10 12.46
CA VAL A 173 13.40 5.33 12.60
C VAL A 173 12.75 4.20 13.39
N ALA A 174 13.01 2.94 13.03
CA ALA A 174 12.41 1.79 13.70
C ALA A 174 12.76 1.75 15.19
N ALA A 175 13.99 2.14 15.57
CA ALA A 175 14.41 2.26 16.96
C ALA A 175 13.66 3.34 17.73
N ARG A 176 13.50 4.54 17.15
CA ARG A 176 12.70 5.62 17.78
C ARG A 176 11.23 5.23 17.93
N LEU A 177 10.64 4.61 16.90
CA LEU A 177 9.30 4.08 16.98
C LEU A 177 9.17 3.03 18.09
N ALA A 178 10.11 2.09 18.19
CA ALA A 178 10.13 1.03 19.21
C ALA A 178 10.26 1.55 20.65
N ALA A 179 10.81 2.76 20.84
CA ALA A 179 10.93 3.45 22.11
C ALA A 179 9.74 4.40 22.41
N SER A 180 8.75 4.49 21.51
CA SER A 180 7.60 5.39 21.70
C SER A 180 6.65 4.90 22.79
N GLU A 181 6.05 5.83 23.53
CA GLU A 181 4.94 5.57 24.46
C GLU A 181 3.64 5.15 23.73
N ASN A 182 3.45 5.55 22.47
CA ASN A 182 2.30 5.14 21.67
C ASN A 182 2.41 3.65 21.28
N THR A 183 1.35 2.88 21.53
CA THR A 183 1.41 1.41 21.40
C THR A 183 1.50 0.97 19.93
N GLY A 184 0.84 1.71 19.02
CA GLY A 184 0.88 1.49 17.58
C GLY A 184 2.27 1.68 17.00
N ALA A 185 2.86 2.85 17.28
CA ALA A 185 4.23 3.20 16.88
C ALA A 185 5.24 2.19 17.45
N ARG A 186 5.14 1.89 18.75
CA ARG A 186 6.01 0.92 19.43
C ARG A 186 5.95 -0.47 18.80
N TRP A 187 4.75 -0.94 18.49
CA TRP A 187 4.58 -2.23 17.82
C TRP A 187 5.23 -2.22 16.43
N ALA A 188 4.98 -1.19 15.62
CA ALA A 188 5.52 -1.08 14.27
C ALA A 188 7.06 -1.01 14.26
N GLY A 189 7.65 -0.23 15.18
CA GLY A 189 9.10 -0.13 15.34
C GLY A 189 9.75 -1.47 15.73
N LYS A 190 9.17 -2.17 16.72
CA LYS A 190 9.68 -3.49 17.14
C LYS A 190 9.59 -4.54 16.03
N ASP A 191 8.50 -4.55 15.28
CA ASP A 191 8.33 -5.47 14.14
C ASP A 191 9.34 -5.17 13.02
N ALA A 192 9.52 -3.89 12.67
CA ALA A 192 10.47 -3.47 11.65
C ALA A 192 11.92 -3.80 12.04
N LEU A 193 12.33 -3.53 13.29
CA LEU A 193 13.67 -3.86 13.78
C LEU A 193 13.97 -5.36 13.71
N ARG A 194 13.00 -6.22 14.05
CA ARG A 194 13.17 -7.67 13.98
C ARG A 194 13.51 -8.13 12.55
N ALA A 195 12.95 -7.47 11.54
CA ALA A 195 13.20 -7.80 10.14
C ALA A 195 14.52 -7.22 9.61
N LEU A 196 14.94 -6.03 10.08
CA LEU A 196 16.12 -5.33 9.57
C LEU A 196 17.45 -5.74 10.23
N ARG A 197 17.38 -6.40 11.39
CA ARG A 197 18.53 -6.95 12.13
C ARG A 197 18.91 -8.38 11.71
N ARG A 198 18.15 -8.98 10.80
CA ARG A 198 18.51 -10.23 10.11
C ARG A 198 19.41 -9.91 8.93
#